data_AF-A0A256Z412-F1
#
_entry.id   AF-A0A256Z412-F1
#
_cell.length_a   1.000
_cell.length_b   1.000
_cell.length_c   1.000
_cell.angle_alpha   90.00
_cell.angle_beta   90.00
_cell.angle_gamma   90.00
#
_symmetry.space_group_name_H-M   'P 1'
#
loop_
_entity.id
_entity.type
_entity.pdbx_description
1 polymer ?
#
loop_
_entity_poly.entity_id
_entity_poly.type
_entity_poly.pdbx_seq_one_letter_code
_entity_poly.pdbx_strand_id
1 'polypeptide(L)'
;MSNDNPGENKDSKRELKTLLMDLLAVLIVLLLIFASLYTYLGRYPFVVVVKSGSMMHGDDSAVGIIDTGDLVFVKDVERREDIVTYVEGEKKGYKRFGSYGDVIIYKRNGDNSTIPIIHRAVVWIEANLSGARYSYDVPSLKLYNITTRFVIQDYGYRKRDIVVDVSRILAIFSHLRLTPHSGFITKGDNNLFVDQNSNFTGPVQYILPVKLSWIVGKAVGELPWFGLVKLYLNGEVGEGVGKEPVPPSSRRGLIISLSVIVFITFILPYIIEVAYRAVKKRGGEGGVEEVPSRPPPGRTMPRASPGKRPPRPPLAGGVLPLPLDYVFHPDFLPGCYRFKVPLKELLPAHKLLNRWVMAGRLELEVHRKQVPQDHTGHGAVALVEVEELYFVLPRFP
;
A
#
# COMPACT_ATOMS: atom_id res chain seq x y z
N MET A 1 15.82 16.31 55.74
CA MET A 1 16.32 14.97 55.39
C MET A 1 15.63 14.54 54.11
N SER A 2 16.29 14.67 52.97
CA SER A 2 15.79 14.10 51.71
C SER A 2 15.99 12.59 51.78
N ASN A 3 14.90 11.84 51.67
CA ASN A 3 14.96 10.40 51.45
C ASN A 3 15.44 10.17 50.01
N ASP A 4 16.76 10.18 49.79
CA ASP A 4 17.34 9.64 48.57
C ASP A 4 17.22 8.11 48.62
N ASN A 5 16.16 7.59 47.99
CA ASN A 5 15.88 6.18 47.94
C ASN A 5 16.83 5.49 46.92
N PRO A 6 17.80 4.66 47.32
CA PRO A 6 18.86 4.17 46.43
C PRO A 6 18.36 3.22 45.32
N GLY A 7 17.16 2.65 45.48
CA GLY A 7 16.52 1.77 44.50
C GLY A 7 15.98 2.52 43.28
N GLU A 8 15.36 3.68 43.49
CA GLU A 8 14.73 4.50 42.45
C GLU A 8 15.76 5.01 41.42
N ASN A 9 16.96 5.37 41.89
CA ASN A 9 18.07 5.82 41.04
C ASN A 9 18.69 4.65 40.22
N LYS A 10 18.66 3.42 40.73
CA LYS A 10 19.18 2.24 40.00
C LYS A 10 18.21 1.76 38.93
N ASP A 11 16.91 1.79 39.21
CA ASP A 11 15.88 1.40 38.23
C ASP A 11 15.79 2.42 37.10
N SER A 12 15.80 3.73 37.41
CA SER A 12 15.85 4.80 36.40
C SER A 12 17.07 4.69 35.47
N LYS A 13 18.25 4.36 36.01
CA LYS A 13 19.46 4.14 35.20
C LYS A 13 19.39 2.91 34.30
N ARG A 14 18.69 1.86 34.74
CA ARG A 14 18.47 0.65 33.94
C ARG A 14 17.49 0.91 32.81
N GLU A 15 16.37 1.57 33.09
CA GLU A 15 15.39 1.99 32.07
C GLU A 15 16.03 2.88 30.99
N LEU A 16 16.80 3.90 31.41
CA LEU A 16 17.51 4.78 30.48
C LEU A 16 18.50 4.02 29.59
N LYS A 17 19.23 3.04 30.14
CA LYS A 17 20.16 2.22 29.37
C LYS A 17 19.42 1.38 28.31
N THR A 18 18.30 0.78 28.66
CA THR A 18 17.48 0.00 27.70
C THR A 18 16.96 0.89 26.58
N LEU A 19 16.39 2.05 26.92
CA LEU A 19 15.92 3.02 25.91
C LEU A 19 17.04 3.49 24.97
N LEU A 20 18.23 3.76 25.52
CA LEU A 20 19.41 4.11 24.71
C LEU A 20 19.84 2.97 23.80
N MET A 21 19.82 1.73 24.27
CA MET A 21 20.14 0.56 23.46
C MET A 21 19.12 0.33 22.34
N ASP A 22 17.83 0.49 22.63
CA ASP A 22 16.76 0.37 21.64
C ASP A 22 16.87 1.47 20.58
N LEU A 23 17.10 2.72 20.99
CA LEU A 23 17.33 3.83 20.07
C LEU A 23 18.57 3.62 19.20
N LEU A 24 19.66 3.12 19.79
CA LEU A 24 20.89 2.80 19.06
C LEU A 24 20.66 1.67 18.06
N ALA A 25 19.91 0.63 18.44
CA ALA A 25 19.56 -0.46 17.54
C ALA A 25 18.75 0.05 16.33
N VAL A 26 17.75 0.90 16.56
CA VAL A 26 16.96 1.53 15.48
C VAL A 26 17.87 2.38 14.57
N LEU A 27 18.75 3.19 15.14
CA LEU A 27 19.69 4.02 14.37
C LEU A 27 20.62 3.16 13.50
N ILE A 28 21.16 2.06 14.04
CA ILE A 28 22.02 1.13 13.30
C ILE A 28 21.24 0.52 12.13
N VAL A 29 20.02 0.03 12.36
CA VAL A 29 19.18 -0.54 11.30
C VAL A 29 18.90 0.50 10.21
N LEU A 30 18.58 1.74 10.57
CA LEU A 30 18.37 2.82 9.60
C LEU A 30 19.63 3.12 8.79
N LEU A 31 20.79 3.19 9.43
CA LEU A 31 22.07 3.40 8.74
C LEU A 31 22.41 2.25 7.80
N LEU A 32 22.13 1.00 8.19
CA LEU A 32 22.32 -0.16 7.34
C LEU A 32 21.40 -0.13 6.11
N ILE A 33 20.12 0.20 6.29
CA ILE A 33 19.17 0.35 5.19
C ILE A 33 19.62 1.49 4.26
N PHE A 34 19.98 2.64 4.83
CA PHE A 34 20.43 3.79 4.06
C PHE A 34 21.71 3.47 3.27
N ALA A 35 22.71 2.87 3.90
CA ALA A 35 23.96 2.47 3.24
C ALA A 35 23.71 1.43 2.14
N SER A 36 22.80 0.47 2.38
CA SER A 36 22.41 -0.53 1.38
C SER A 36 21.72 0.12 0.17
N LEU A 37 20.81 1.06 0.40
CA LEU A 37 20.16 1.80 -0.68
C LEU A 37 21.15 2.70 -1.42
N TYR A 38 22.01 3.40 -0.71
CA TYR A 38 23.01 4.29 -1.30
C TYR A 38 24.01 3.53 -2.18
N THR A 39 24.49 2.38 -1.72
CA THR A 39 25.40 1.52 -2.51
C THR A 39 24.73 0.93 -3.75
N TYR A 40 23.45 0.56 -3.68
CA TYR A 40 22.73 0.02 -4.84
C TYR A 40 22.31 1.09 -5.86
N LEU A 41 21.81 2.22 -5.38
CA LEU A 41 21.25 3.30 -6.20
C LEU A 41 22.29 4.33 -6.63
N GLY A 42 23.39 4.50 -5.89
CA GLY A 42 24.48 5.42 -6.22
C GLY A 42 24.17 6.91 -6.03
N ARG A 43 22.99 7.28 -5.53
CA ARG A 43 22.57 8.69 -5.42
C ARG A 43 21.62 8.95 -4.25
N TYR A 44 21.51 10.21 -3.84
CA TYR A 44 20.43 10.71 -2.98
C TYR A 44 19.80 11.97 -3.61
N PRO A 45 18.47 12.18 -3.58
CA PRO A 45 17.44 11.31 -3.01
C PRO A 45 17.25 10.00 -3.78
N PHE A 46 16.89 8.94 -3.05
CA PHE A 46 16.65 7.58 -3.56
C PHE A 46 15.32 7.43 -4.31
N VAL A 47 14.31 8.20 -3.91
CA VAL A 47 12.95 8.10 -4.41
C VAL A 47 12.45 9.45 -4.91
N VAL A 48 11.66 9.44 -5.96
CA VAL A 48 10.97 10.61 -6.52
C VAL A 48 9.47 10.37 -6.58
N VAL A 49 8.69 11.43 -6.45
CA VAL A 49 7.22 11.35 -6.54
C VAL A 49 6.81 11.65 -7.96
N VAL A 50 5.98 10.78 -8.54
CA VAL A 50 5.41 10.96 -9.87
C VAL A 50 4.24 11.92 -9.76
N LYS A 51 4.35 13.07 -10.41
CA LYS A 51 3.36 14.15 -10.27
C LYS A 51 2.26 14.16 -11.33
N SER A 52 2.49 13.54 -12.47
CA SER A 52 1.62 13.68 -13.65
C SER A 52 1.34 12.36 -14.33
N GLY A 53 0.22 12.29 -15.04
CA GLY A 53 -0.24 11.08 -15.73
C GLY A 53 0.43 10.75 -17.07
N SER A 54 1.58 11.35 -17.38
CA SER A 54 2.26 11.18 -18.67
C SER A 54 2.82 9.76 -18.89
N MET A 55 3.01 8.99 -17.81
CA MET A 55 3.51 7.60 -17.86
C MET A 55 2.41 6.54 -17.67
N MET A 56 1.17 6.94 -17.38
CA MET A 56 0.05 6.04 -17.13
C MET A 56 -0.32 5.21 -18.36
N HIS A 57 -0.76 3.97 -18.15
CA HIS A 57 -1.20 3.09 -19.26
C HIS A 57 -2.74 3.03 -19.41
N GLY A 58 -3.50 3.58 -18.48
CA GLY A 58 -4.95 3.61 -18.55
C GLY A 58 -5.56 4.41 -17.40
N ASP A 59 -6.86 4.23 -17.21
CA ASP A 59 -7.61 4.90 -16.14
C ASP A 59 -7.45 4.20 -14.78
N ASP A 60 -7.04 2.94 -14.80
CA ASP A 60 -6.74 2.14 -13.62
C ASP A 60 -5.23 2.00 -13.40
N SER A 61 -4.86 2.01 -12.12
CA SER A 61 -3.50 1.80 -11.68
C SER A 61 -3.16 0.32 -11.56
N ALA A 62 -1.92 -0.03 -11.87
CA ALA A 62 -1.42 -1.39 -11.76
C ALA A 62 0.04 -1.42 -11.30
N VAL A 63 0.38 -2.40 -10.47
CA VAL A 63 1.76 -2.59 -10.02
C VAL A 63 2.64 -2.98 -11.21
N GLY A 64 3.78 -2.31 -11.33
CA GLY A 64 4.71 -2.40 -12.43
C GLY A 64 4.39 -1.44 -13.58
N ILE A 65 3.60 -0.39 -13.34
CA ILE A 65 3.32 0.72 -14.25
C ILE A 65 3.43 2.01 -13.45
N ILE A 66 4.08 3.02 -14.02
CA ILE A 66 4.25 4.31 -13.35
C ILE A 66 2.97 5.13 -13.46
N ASP A 67 2.30 5.33 -12.34
CA ASP A 67 1.09 6.13 -12.23
C ASP A 67 1.31 7.41 -11.40
N THR A 68 0.39 8.37 -11.56
CA THR A 68 0.37 9.57 -10.73
C THR A 68 0.26 9.19 -9.25
N GLY A 69 1.20 9.68 -8.44
CA GLY A 69 1.24 9.41 -7.01
C GLY A 69 2.06 8.19 -6.60
N ASP A 70 2.78 7.57 -7.53
CA ASP A 70 3.78 6.56 -7.17
C ASP A 70 5.07 7.20 -6.66
N LEU A 71 5.80 6.47 -5.81
CA LEU A 71 7.19 6.74 -5.49
C LEU A 71 8.07 5.85 -6.34
N VAL A 72 9.00 6.43 -7.10
CA VAL A 72 9.90 5.68 -7.99
C VAL A 72 11.32 5.73 -7.46
N PHE A 73 11.95 4.56 -7.32
CA PHE A 73 13.36 4.45 -6.97
C PHE A 73 14.23 4.84 -8.16
N VAL A 74 15.22 5.71 -7.92
CA VAL A 74 16.10 6.25 -8.95
C VAL A 74 17.51 5.78 -8.72
N LYS A 75 18.07 5.10 -9.73
CA LYS A 75 19.46 4.70 -9.79
C LYS A 75 20.27 5.68 -10.62
N ASP A 76 21.49 5.97 -10.19
CA ASP A 76 22.40 6.84 -10.91
C ASP A 76 22.79 6.27 -12.28
N VAL A 77 23.15 7.17 -13.19
CA VAL A 77 23.54 6.85 -14.57
C VAL A 77 24.82 7.61 -14.88
N GLU A 78 25.93 6.89 -15.01
CA GLU A 78 27.24 7.50 -15.29
C GLU A 78 27.56 7.49 -16.78
N ARG A 79 27.10 6.48 -17.51
CA ARG A 79 27.43 6.24 -18.91
C ARG A 79 26.20 5.99 -19.75
N ARG A 80 26.33 6.18 -21.06
CA ARG A 80 25.24 5.94 -22.03
C ARG A 80 24.77 4.50 -21.97
N GLU A 81 25.70 3.55 -21.81
CA GLU A 81 25.45 2.11 -21.84
C GLU A 81 24.61 1.63 -20.65
N ASP A 82 24.54 2.43 -19.58
CA ASP A 82 23.75 2.10 -18.40
C ASP A 82 22.23 2.23 -18.66
N ILE A 83 21.82 2.83 -19.78
CA ILE A 83 20.42 2.99 -20.19
C ILE A 83 20.11 2.09 -21.38
N VAL A 84 19.06 1.27 -21.27
CA VAL A 84 18.51 0.52 -22.40
C VAL A 84 17.34 1.29 -22.98
N THR A 85 17.43 1.77 -24.22
CA THR A 85 16.32 2.46 -24.89
C THR A 85 15.20 1.50 -25.28
N TYR A 86 14.02 2.00 -25.64
CA TYR A 86 12.89 1.19 -26.12
C TYR A 86 13.31 0.32 -27.31
N VAL A 87 13.96 0.91 -28.32
CA VAL A 87 14.40 0.21 -29.53
C VAL A 87 15.40 -0.90 -29.21
N GLU A 88 16.30 -0.68 -28.26
CA GLU A 88 17.26 -1.69 -27.80
C GLU A 88 16.57 -2.77 -26.94
N GLY A 89 15.63 -2.36 -26.09
CA GLY A 89 14.90 -3.22 -25.19
C GLY A 89 13.96 -4.17 -25.92
N GLU A 90 13.31 -3.72 -26.99
CA GLU A 90 12.46 -4.56 -27.84
C GLU A 90 13.26 -5.70 -28.47
N LYS A 91 14.46 -5.42 -28.99
CA LYS A 91 15.35 -6.44 -29.56
C LYS A 91 15.85 -7.45 -28.53
N LYS A 92 16.03 -7.01 -27.27
CA LYS A 92 16.53 -7.83 -26.16
C LYS A 92 15.43 -8.49 -25.33
N GLY A 93 14.16 -8.16 -25.56
CA GLY A 93 13.06 -8.55 -24.68
C GLY A 93 13.07 -7.87 -23.30
N TYR A 94 13.85 -6.80 -23.12
CA TYR A 94 14.00 -6.10 -21.83
C TYR A 94 12.87 -5.11 -21.60
N LYS A 95 12.09 -5.32 -20.53
CA LYS A 95 10.93 -4.50 -20.15
C LYS A 95 11.07 -3.90 -18.75
N ARG A 96 10.63 -2.65 -18.61
CA ARG A 96 10.48 -1.96 -17.33
C ARG A 96 9.23 -1.08 -17.38
N PHE A 97 8.46 -1.11 -16.30
CA PHE A 97 7.23 -0.31 -16.16
C PHE A 97 6.23 -0.57 -17.30
N GLY A 98 5.82 -1.83 -17.48
CA GLY A 98 4.83 -2.25 -18.47
C GLY A 98 5.24 -2.23 -19.95
N SER A 99 6.42 -1.71 -20.31
CA SER A 99 6.85 -1.57 -21.72
C SER A 99 8.37 -1.76 -21.89
N TYR A 100 8.88 -1.78 -23.12
CA TYR A 100 10.30 -2.03 -23.40
C TYR A 100 11.21 -0.86 -22.98
N GLY A 101 12.43 -1.18 -22.58
CA GLY A 101 13.45 -0.18 -22.24
C GLY A 101 13.28 0.48 -20.86
N ASP A 102 14.24 1.32 -20.53
CA ASP A 102 14.33 2.06 -19.27
C ASP A 102 13.52 3.37 -19.32
N VAL A 103 13.11 3.80 -18.13
CA VAL A 103 12.51 5.11 -17.88
C VAL A 103 13.54 5.97 -17.17
N ILE A 104 13.75 7.20 -17.66
CA ILE A 104 14.77 8.11 -17.15
C ILE A 104 14.13 9.37 -16.58
N ILE A 105 14.73 9.88 -15.51
CA ILE A 105 14.39 11.15 -14.89
C ILE A 105 15.43 12.16 -15.35
N TYR A 106 15.03 13.28 -15.95
CA TYR A 106 15.97 14.28 -16.46
C TYR A 106 15.46 15.72 -16.31
N LYS A 107 16.40 16.66 -16.29
CA LYS A 107 16.14 18.10 -16.22
C LYS A 107 15.91 18.65 -17.62
N ARG A 108 14.93 19.54 -17.80
CA ARG A 108 14.65 20.15 -19.11
C ARG A 108 15.85 20.97 -19.56
N ASN A 109 16.54 20.52 -20.62
CA ASN A 109 17.75 21.15 -21.15
C ASN A 109 18.84 21.44 -20.09
N GLY A 110 18.90 20.64 -19.01
CA GLY A 110 19.82 20.85 -17.89
C GLY A 110 19.42 21.94 -16.89
N ASP A 111 18.25 22.57 -17.05
CA ASP A 111 17.77 23.64 -16.18
C ASP A 111 17.26 23.11 -14.82
N ASN A 112 17.93 23.53 -13.74
CA ASN A 112 17.61 23.18 -12.36
C ASN A 112 16.35 23.86 -11.81
N SER A 113 15.86 24.92 -12.45
CA SER A 113 14.65 25.64 -12.05
C SER A 113 13.36 24.93 -12.49
N THR A 114 13.49 23.92 -13.36
CA THR A 114 12.35 23.17 -13.87
C THR A 114 12.09 21.89 -13.10
N ILE A 115 10.82 21.49 -13.00
CA ILE A 115 10.45 20.16 -12.50
C ILE A 115 11.04 19.11 -13.45
N PRO A 116 11.81 18.12 -12.96
CA PRO A 116 12.33 17.04 -13.77
C PRO A 116 11.22 16.22 -14.43
N ILE A 117 11.48 15.75 -15.64
CA ILE A 117 10.58 14.89 -16.40
C ILE A 117 10.99 13.43 -16.17
N ILE A 118 10.01 12.54 -15.99
CA ILE A 118 10.19 11.09 -15.91
C ILE A 118 9.55 10.44 -17.13
N HIS A 119 10.34 10.06 -18.14
CA HIS A 119 9.81 9.50 -19.39
C HIS A 119 10.66 8.34 -19.91
N ARG A 120 10.09 7.54 -20.81
CA ARG A 120 10.78 6.42 -21.42
C ARG A 120 11.86 6.90 -22.38
N ALA A 121 13.04 6.30 -22.28
CA ALA A 121 14.10 6.51 -23.27
C ALA A 121 13.73 5.76 -24.55
N VAL A 122 13.34 6.47 -25.61
CA VAL A 122 12.86 5.88 -26.86
C VAL A 122 14.02 5.34 -27.67
N VAL A 123 14.97 6.23 -27.98
CA VAL A 123 16.12 5.93 -28.82
C VAL A 123 17.24 6.94 -28.55
N TRP A 124 18.48 6.55 -28.80
CA TRP A 124 19.64 7.44 -28.77
C TRP A 124 19.97 7.92 -30.17
N ILE A 125 20.20 9.22 -30.32
CA ILE A 125 20.57 9.84 -31.59
C ILE A 125 21.93 10.54 -31.46
N GLU A 126 22.73 10.48 -32.52
CA GLU A 126 24.08 11.01 -32.59
C GLU A 126 24.14 12.17 -33.57
N ALA A 127 24.58 13.34 -33.11
CA ALA A 127 24.68 14.51 -33.99
C ALA A 127 25.87 14.36 -34.93
N ASN A 128 25.62 14.42 -36.24
CA ASN A 128 26.65 14.50 -37.26
C ASN A 128 26.83 15.97 -37.68
N LEU A 129 27.97 16.54 -37.29
CA LEU A 129 28.32 17.94 -37.54
C LEU A 129 29.27 18.14 -38.73
N SER A 130 29.75 17.04 -39.34
CA SER A 130 30.82 17.08 -40.35
C SER A 130 30.33 17.34 -41.77
N GLY A 131 29.01 17.24 -42.01
CA GLY A 131 28.40 17.43 -43.33
C GLY A 131 28.08 18.88 -43.68
N ALA A 132 27.69 19.12 -44.94
CA ALA A 132 27.21 20.43 -45.40
C ALA A 132 25.95 20.92 -44.66
N ARG A 133 25.20 19.99 -44.04
CA ARG A 133 24.09 20.28 -43.13
C ARG A 133 24.22 19.38 -41.92
N TYR A 134 23.86 19.92 -40.75
CA TYR A 134 23.72 19.10 -39.55
C TYR A 134 22.64 18.04 -39.74
N SER A 135 22.93 16.84 -39.26
CA SER A 135 22.04 15.69 -39.34
C SER A 135 22.20 14.81 -38.11
N TYR A 136 21.36 13.78 -38.00
CA TYR A 136 21.45 12.81 -36.92
C TYR A 136 21.57 11.39 -37.45
N ASP A 137 22.40 10.61 -36.77
CA ASP A 137 22.51 9.17 -36.93
C ASP A 137 21.75 8.47 -35.81
N VAL A 138 21.15 7.33 -36.11
CA VAL A 138 20.41 6.48 -35.17
C VAL A 138 20.95 5.04 -35.31
N PRO A 139 22.11 4.74 -34.69
CA PRO A 139 22.80 3.47 -34.90
C PRO A 139 21.94 2.23 -34.59
N SER A 140 21.09 2.32 -33.55
CA SER A 140 20.20 1.23 -33.14
C SER A 140 19.16 0.89 -34.21
N LEU A 141 18.81 1.82 -35.11
CA LEU A 141 17.91 1.62 -36.25
C LEU A 141 18.65 1.50 -37.58
N LYS A 142 20.00 1.57 -37.60
CA LYS A 142 20.83 1.63 -38.81
C LYS A 142 20.43 2.77 -39.76
N LEU A 143 20.02 3.90 -39.20
CA LEU A 143 19.67 5.11 -39.93
C LEU A 143 20.81 6.12 -39.79
N TYR A 144 21.21 6.75 -40.90
CA TYR A 144 22.34 7.69 -40.91
C TYR A 144 22.01 8.92 -41.74
N ASN A 145 22.60 10.06 -41.39
CA ASN A 145 22.44 11.37 -42.02
C ASN A 145 20.98 11.80 -42.14
N ILE A 146 20.17 11.50 -41.12
CA ILE A 146 18.75 11.84 -41.11
C ILE A 146 18.58 13.35 -40.88
N THR A 147 17.83 13.97 -41.78
CA THR A 147 17.53 15.41 -41.74
C THR A 147 16.04 15.70 -41.64
N THR A 148 15.17 14.73 -41.94
CA THR A 148 13.71 14.90 -42.03
C THR A 148 12.96 14.27 -40.86
N ARG A 149 12.58 13.00 -40.98
CA ARG A 149 11.89 12.25 -39.94
C ARG A 149 12.15 10.77 -40.09
N PHE A 150 11.97 10.04 -38.99
CA PHE A 150 11.88 8.58 -39.01
C PHE A 150 10.71 8.12 -38.13
N VAL A 151 10.29 6.88 -38.34
CA VAL A 151 9.14 6.28 -37.64
C VAL A 151 9.61 5.06 -36.88
N ILE A 152 9.16 4.93 -35.64
CA ILE A 152 9.28 3.69 -34.85
C ILE A 152 7.88 3.08 -34.82
N GLN A 153 7.76 1.91 -35.44
CA GLN A 153 6.49 1.19 -35.56
C GLN A 153 6.14 0.47 -34.26
N ASP A 154 4.86 0.20 -34.05
CA ASP A 154 4.37 -0.66 -32.96
C ASP A 154 4.85 -0.25 -31.55
N TYR A 155 5.06 1.06 -31.35
CA TYR A 155 5.66 1.59 -30.15
C TYR A 155 4.72 1.56 -28.94
N GLY A 156 5.31 1.24 -27.78
CA GLY A 156 4.66 1.30 -26.47
C GLY A 156 3.59 0.23 -26.25
N TYR A 157 2.83 0.39 -25.18
CA TYR A 157 1.79 -0.55 -24.76
C TYR A 157 0.54 -0.50 -25.66
N ARG A 158 0.28 0.64 -26.32
CA ARG A 158 -0.83 0.83 -27.27
C ARG A 158 -0.50 0.43 -28.70
N LYS A 159 0.72 -0.03 -28.98
CA LYS A 159 1.17 -0.41 -30.33
C LYS A 159 0.86 0.65 -31.38
N ARG A 160 1.30 1.89 -31.09
CA ARG A 160 1.11 3.03 -31.99
C ARG A 160 2.43 3.45 -32.57
N ASP A 161 2.44 3.74 -33.86
CA ASP A 161 3.59 4.32 -34.51
C ASP A 161 3.89 5.71 -33.95
N ILE A 162 5.17 5.99 -33.71
CA ILE A 162 5.63 7.31 -33.30
C ILE A 162 6.56 7.89 -34.36
N VAL A 163 6.36 9.17 -34.65
CA VAL A 163 7.18 9.93 -35.60
C VAL A 163 8.14 10.81 -34.82
N VAL A 164 9.43 10.73 -35.16
CA VAL A 164 10.46 11.66 -34.67
C VAL A 164 10.80 12.60 -35.81
N ASP A 165 10.40 13.86 -35.68
CA ASP A 165 10.66 14.91 -36.66
C ASP A 165 12.01 15.58 -36.37
N VAL A 166 13.03 15.16 -37.11
CA VAL A 166 14.41 15.62 -37.02
C VAL A 166 14.56 17.02 -37.60
N SER A 167 13.82 17.36 -38.65
CA SER A 167 13.78 18.73 -39.21
C SER A 167 13.43 19.74 -38.13
N ARG A 168 12.40 19.43 -37.33
CA ARG A 168 11.97 20.28 -36.20
C ARG A 168 13.03 20.39 -35.13
N ILE A 169 13.69 19.29 -34.77
CA ILE A 169 14.77 19.29 -33.76
C ILE A 169 15.92 20.21 -34.22
N LEU A 170 16.37 20.05 -35.47
CA LEU A 170 17.41 20.89 -36.06
C LEU A 170 16.99 22.37 -36.15
N ALA A 171 15.74 22.63 -36.49
CA ALA A 171 15.19 23.99 -36.52
C ALA A 171 15.20 24.65 -35.13
N ILE A 172 14.91 23.90 -34.06
CA ILE A 172 15.01 24.38 -32.68
C ILE A 172 16.44 24.77 -32.34
N PHE A 173 17.44 23.94 -32.68
CA PHE A 173 18.84 24.28 -32.47
C PHE A 173 19.23 25.58 -33.18
N SER A 174 18.82 25.73 -34.45
CA SER A 174 19.05 26.95 -35.22
C SER A 174 18.36 28.16 -34.58
N HIS A 175 17.11 28.01 -34.13
CA HIS A 175 16.34 29.08 -33.48
C HIS A 175 16.99 29.54 -32.18
N LEU A 176 17.49 28.59 -31.39
CA LEU A 176 18.19 28.86 -30.12
C LEU A 176 19.67 29.26 -30.31
N ARG A 177 20.17 29.29 -31.56
CA ARG A 177 21.58 29.56 -31.90
C ARG A 177 22.55 28.61 -31.19
N LEU A 178 22.16 27.35 -31.08
CA LEU A 178 22.94 26.28 -30.45
C LEU A 178 23.45 25.30 -31.51
N THR A 179 24.58 24.67 -31.22
CA THR A 179 25.07 23.55 -32.04
C THR A 179 24.33 22.27 -31.66
N PRO A 180 23.81 21.49 -32.64
CA PRO A 180 23.21 20.19 -32.37
C PRO A 180 24.14 19.26 -31.59
N HIS A 181 23.55 18.40 -30.75
CA HIS A 181 24.31 17.45 -29.96
C HIS A 181 23.54 16.14 -29.80
N SER A 182 24.29 15.07 -29.54
CA SER A 182 23.74 13.75 -29.26
C SER A 182 22.92 13.73 -27.98
N GLY A 183 21.98 12.80 -27.89
CA GLY A 183 21.11 12.68 -26.73
C GLY A 183 20.02 11.62 -26.90
N PHE A 184 19.26 11.38 -25.84
CA PHE A 184 18.09 10.52 -25.90
C PHE A 184 16.89 11.29 -26.44
N ILE A 185 16.14 10.65 -27.32
CA ILE A 185 14.74 10.98 -27.57
C ILE A 185 13.91 10.29 -26.48
N THR A 186 13.02 11.06 -25.87
CA THR A 186 12.23 10.62 -24.71
C THR A 186 10.75 10.80 -24.99
N LYS A 187 9.92 10.01 -24.32
CA LYS A 187 8.47 10.09 -24.46
C LYS A 187 7.76 9.54 -23.23
N GLY A 188 6.79 10.27 -22.72
CA GLY A 188 5.81 9.74 -21.77
C GLY A 188 4.93 8.68 -22.43
N ASP A 189 4.74 7.53 -21.77
CA ASP A 189 3.98 6.42 -22.35
C ASP A 189 2.55 6.82 -22.77
N ASN A 190 1.93 7.74 -22.02
CA ASN A 190 0.60 8.28 -22.31
C ASN A 190 0.61 9.50 -23.25
N ASN A 191 1.78 10.07 -23.58
CA ASN A 191 1.84 11.23 -24.47
C ASN A 191 1.52 10.85 -25.93
N LEU A 192 1.20 11.82 -26.78
CA LEU A 192 1.02 11.59 -28.22
C LEU A 192 2.33 11.63 -28.99
N PHE A 193 3.19 12.60 -28.66
CA PHE A 193 4.45 12.86 -29.35
C PHE A 193 5.65 12.61 -28.44
N VAL A 194 6.84 12.51 -29.04
CA VAL A 194 8.10 12.55 -28.29
C VAL A 194 8.31 13.95 -27.72
N ASP A 195 9.07 14.05 -26.63
CA ASP A 195 9.25 15.31 -25.90
C ASP A 195 9.93 16.37 -26.77
N GLN A 196 10.89 15.96 -27.61
CA GLN A 196 11.61 16.84 -28.53
C GLN A 196 10.74 17.41 -29.65
N ASN A 197 9.57 16.82 -29.92
CA ASN A 197 8.60 17.32 -30.89
C ASN A 197 7.36 17.94 -30.23
N SER A 198 7.36 18.07 -28.90
CA SER A 198 6.28 18.68 -28.12
C SER A 198 6.62 20.12 -27.73
N ASN A 199 5.59 20.94 -27.51
CA ASN A 199 5.74 22.27 -26.93
C ASN A 199 5.38 22.21 -25.44
N PHE A 200 6.26 22.76 -24.61
CA PHE A 200 6.08 22.84 -23.17
C PHE A 200 5.72 24.26 -22.74
N THR A 201 5.01 24.36 -21.62
CA THR A 201 4.75 25.64 -20.95
C THR A 201 5.89 25.97 -19.98
N GLY A 202 6.05 27.27 -19.71
CA GLY A 202 7.03 27.81 -18.77
C GLY A 202 8.34 28.28 -19.43
N PRO A 203 9.42 28.41 -18.65
CA PRO A 203 10.67 29.06 -19.10
C PRO A 203 11.39 28.25 -20.19
N VAL A 204 11.25 26.93 -20.18
CA VAL A 204 11.81 26.01 -21.18
C VAL A 204 10.67 25.42 -22.01
N GLN A 205 10.47 25.98 -23.21
CA GLN A 205 9.38 25.60 -24.11
C GLN A 205 9.72 24.44 -25.05
N TYR A 206 11.00 24.22 -25.32
CA TYR A 206 11.50 23.17 -26.20
C TYR A 206 12.39 22.22 -25.43
N ILE A 207 12.26 20.93 -25.70
CA ILE A 207 13.17 19.90 -25.17
C ILE A 207 14.15 19.52 -26.27
N LEU A 208 15.44 19.63 -25.99
CA LEU A 208 16.50 19.15 -26.86
C LEU A 208 16.73 17.65 -26.62
N PRO A 209 17.44 16.93 -27.52
CA PRO A 209 17.86 15.55 -27.24
C PRO A 209 18.54 15.46 -25.87
N VAL A 210 18.06 14.57 -25.00
CA VAL A 210 18.46 14.60 -23.58
C VAL A 210 19.91 14.16 -23.42
N LYS A 211 20.79 15.08 -23.02
CA LYS A 211 22.19 14.74 -22.72
C LYS A 211 22.27 13.87 -21.48
N LEU A 212 23.30 13.03 -21.44
CA LEU A 212 23.63 12.23 -20.26
C LEU A 212 23.78 13.10 -19.00
N SER A 213 24.43 14.27 -19.12
CA SER A 213 24.61 15.21 -17.99
C SER A 213 23.32 15.89 -17.50
N TRP A 214 22.22 15.75 -18.23
CA TRP A 214 20.91 16.26 -17.80
C TRP A 214 20.08 15.21 -17.07
N ILE A 215 20.49 13.94 -17.15
CA ILE A 215 19.83 12.82 -16.51
C ILE A 215 20.13 12.88 -15.02
N VAL A 216 19.05 12.84 -14.24
CA VAL A 216 19.09 12.70 -12.78
C VAL A 216 19.32 11.23 -12.43
N GLY A 217 18.71 10.31 -13.17
CA GLY A 217 18.97 8.89 -13.06
C GLY A 217 17.92 8.08 -13.81
N LYS A 218 17.96 6.76 -13.68
CA LYS A 218 16.96 5.86 -14.26
C LYS A 218 16.07 5.25 -13.18
N ALA A 219 14.79 5.08 -13.50
CA ALA A 219 13.82 4.44 -12.65
C ALA A 219 14.10 2.93 -12.58
N VAL A 220 14.22 2.39 -11.36
CA VAL A 220 14.56 0.97 -11.12
C VAL A 220 13.57 0.24 -10.24
N GLY A 221 12.50 0.87 -9.77
CA GLY A 221 11.45 0.25 -8.99
C GLY A 221 10.41 1.27 -8.58
N GLU A 222 9.28 0.81 -8.06
CA GLU A 222 8.22 1.68 -7.57
C GLU A 222 7.71 1.19 -6.22
N LEU A 223 7.21 2.14 -5.43
CA LEU A 223 6.36 1.91 -4.27
C LEU A 223 5.00 2.57 -4.62
N PRO A 224 4.02 1.76 -5.05
CA PRO A 224 2.76 2.27 -5.60
C PRO A 224 1.99 3.14 -4.61
N TRP A 225 1.37 4.21 -5.11
CA TRP A 225 0.36 5.04 -4.45
C TRP A 225 0.83 5.88 -3.24
N PHE A 226 1.97 5.58 -2.62
CA PHE A 226 2.43 6.30 -1.42
C PHE A 226 2.78 7.77 -1.66
N GLY A 227 3.15 8.13 -2.89
CA GLY A 227 3.39 9.51 -3.30
C GLY A 227 2.12 10.37 -3.26
N LEU A 228 0.92 9.75 -3.37
CA LEU A 228 -0.36 10.46 -3.24
C LEU A 228 -0.50 11.19 -1.92
N VAL A 229 0.07 10.68 -0.82
CA VAL A 229 0.05 11.38 0.48
C VAL A 229 0.64 12.78 0.33
N LYS A 230 1.82 12.87 -0.30
CA LYS A 230 2.48 14.16 -0.55
C LYS A 230 1.67 15.04 -1.51
N LEU A 231 1.14 14.46 -2.59
CA LEU A 231 0.38 15.22 -3.59
C LEU A 231 -0.91 15.80 -2.99
N TYR A 232 -1.62 15.05 -2.14
CA TYR A 232 -2.80 15.55 -1.44
C TYR A 232 -2.46 16.66 -0.46
N LEU A 233 -1.39 16.51 0.34
CA LEU A 233 -0.95 17.53 1.30
C LEU A 233 -0.55 18.84 0.62
N ASN A 234 0.04 18.76 -0.57
CA ASN A 234 0.43 19.93 -1.36
C ASN A 234 -0.73 20.51 -2.20
N GLY A 235 -1.89 19.85 -2.23
CA GLY A 235 -2.99 20.23 -3.12
C GLY A 235 -2.63 20.11 -4.61
N GLU A 236 -1.77 19.18 -4.99
CA GLU A 236 -1.40 18.93 -6.40
C GLU A 236 -2.42 18.02 -7.10
N VAL A 237 -3.18 17.24 -6.31
CA VAL A 237 -4.24 16.33 -6.78
C VAL A 237 -5.54 16.59 -6.02
N GLY A 238 -6.68 16.15 -6.59
CA GLY A 238 -8.01 16.34 -6.02
C GLY A 238 -9.00 16.95 -7.02
N GLU A 239 -10.12 17.46 -6.52
CA GLU A 239 -11.10 18.16 -7.36
C GLU A 239 -10.69 19.63 -7.56
N GLY A 240 -10.78 20.12 -8.79
CA GLY A 240 -10.51 21.51 -9.13
C GLY A 240 -9.70 21.72 -10.42
N VAL A 241 -9.64 22.97 -10.87
CA VAL A 241 -8.89 23.37 -12.06
C VAL A 241 -7.38 23.23 -11.80
N GLY A 242 -6.65 22.63 -12.75
CA GLY A 242 -5.20 22.48 -12.68
C GLY A 242 -4.70 21.32 -11.80
N LYS A 243 -5.59 20.40 -11.40
CA LYS A 243 -5.24 19.18 -10.65
C LYS A 243 -4.82 18.06 -11.60
N GLU A 244 -3.79 17.32 -11.21
CA GLU A 244 -3.33 16.18 -11.98
C GLU A 244 -4.29 14.99 -11.82
N PRO A 245 -4.63 14.29 -12.92
CA PRO A 245 -5.50 13.13 -12.85
C PRO A 245 -4.80 12.00 -12.09
N VAL A 246 -5.53 11.43 -11.13
CA VAL A 246 -5.11 10.27 -10.34
C VAL A 246 -6.04 9.11 -10.66
N PRO A 247 -5.52 7.91 -10.98
CA PRO A 247 -6.35 6.73 -11.14
C PRO A 247 -7.22 6.48 -9.89
N PRO A 248 -8.54 6.25 -10.01
CA PRO A 248 -9.39 6.00 -8.86
C PRO A 248 -8.96 4.78 -8.02
N SER A 249 -8.35 3.79 -8.66
CA SER A 249 -7.75 2.62 -8.03
C SER A 249 -6.53 2.97 -7.17
N SER A 250 -5.71 3.96 -7.52
CA SER A 250 -4.55 4.37 -6.71
C SER A 250 -4.97 4.87 -5.32
N ARG A 251 -6.05 5.65 -5.22
CA ARG A 251 -6.57 6.12 -3.92
C ARG A 251 -7.00 4.97 -3.02
N ARG A 252 -7.70 3.97 -3.58
CA ARG A 252 -8.11 2.76 -2.85
C ARG A 252 -6.89 1.95 -2.43
N GLY A 253 -5.92 1.79 -3.34
CA GLY A 253 -4.66 1.10 -3.09
C GLY A 253 -3.88 1.71 -1.93
N LEU A 254 -3.77 3.03 -1.88
CA LEU A 254 -3.15 3.74 -0.76
C LEU A 254 -3.84 3.42 0.57
N ILE A 255 -5.17 3.57 0.64
CA ILE A 255 -5.93 3.33 1.88
C ILE A 255 -5.75 1.89 2.35
N ILE A 256 -5.83 0.92 1.43
CA ILE A 256 -5.62 -0.50 1.76
C ILE A 256 -4.21 -0.71 2.27
N SER A 257 -3.19 -0.17 1.59
CA SER A 257 -1.78 -0.32 1.98
C SER A 257 -1.49 0.24 3.37
N LEU A 258 -2.01 1.44 3.66
CA LEU A 258 -1.90 2.04 5.00
C LEU A 258 -2.65 1.22 6.06
N SER A 259 -3.84 0.72 5.72
CA SER A 259 -4.64 -0.12 6.63
C SER A 259 -3.91 -1.43 6.97
N VAL A 260 -3.27 -2.05 5.98
CA VAL A 260 -2.46 -3.27 6.16
C VAL A 260 -1.24 -2.99 7.05
N ILE A 261 -0.53 -1.87 6.84
CA ILE A 261 0.61 -1.48 7.67
C ILE A 261 0.18 -1.31 9.14
N VAL A 262 -0.91 -0.59 9.38
CA VAL A 262 -1.45 -0.40 10.74
C VAL A 262 -1.88 -1.73 11.34
N PHE A 263 -2.55 -2.58 10.56
CA PHE A 263 -2.98 -3.89 11.02
C PHE A 263 -1.79 -4.78 11.42
N ILE A 264 -0.78 -4.91 10.58
CA ILE A 264 0.41 -5.73 10.84
C ILE A 264 1.20 -5.20 12.03
N THR A 265 1.33 -3.88 12.16
CA THR A 265 2.21 -3.27 13.18
C THR A 265 1.57 -3.25 14.56
N PHE A 266 0.26 -2.98 14.65
CA PHE A 266 -0.39 -2.74 15.94
C PHE A 266 -1.46 -3.79 16.27
N ILE A 267 -2.28 -4.17 15.30
CA ILE A 267 -3.46 -4.99 15.55
C ILE A 267 -3.07 -6.47 15.64
N LEU A 268 -2.25 -6.96 14.71
CA LEU A 268 -1.84 -8.36 14.65
C LEU A 268 -1.03 -8.79 15.90
N PRO A 269 -0.01 -8.03 16.38
CA PRO A 269 0.71 -8.41 17.59
C PRO A 269 -0.19 -8.41 18.82
N TYR A 270 -1.13 -7.46 18.90
CA TYR A 270 -2.14 -7.42 19.97
C TYR A 270 -3.05 -8.66 19.94
N ILE A 271 -3.53 -9.07 18.76
CA ILE A 271 -4.33 -10.30 18.62
C ILE A 271 -3.52 -11.52 19.02
N ILE A 272 -2.26 -11.63 18.58
CA ILE A 272 -1.36 -12.73 18.96
C ILE A 272 -1.18 -12.79 20.47
N GLU A 273 -0.97 -11.64 21.13
CA GLU A 273 -0.80 -11.56 22.58
C GLU A 273 -2.07 -12.00 23.32
N VAL A 274 -3.25 -11.53 22.89
CA VAL A 274 -4.54 -11.93 23.48
C VAL A 274 -4.78 -13.44 23.29
N ALA A 275 -4.52 -13.97 22.09
CA ALA A 275 -4.67 -15.39 21.79
C ALA A 275 -3.71 -16.24 22.63
N TYR A 276 -2.45 -15.82 22.75
CA TYR A 276 -1.44 -16.47 23.58
C TYR A 276 -1.88 -16.53 25.05
N ARG A 277 -2.39 -15.41 25.60
CA ARG A 277 -2.95 -15.37 26.96
C ARG A 277 -4.14 -16.30 27.15
N ALA A 278 -5.04 -16.38 26.15
CA ALA A 278 -6.20 -17.26 26.22
C ALA A 278 -5.81 -18.75 26.23
N VAL A 279 -4.83 -19.16 25.42
CA VAL A 279 -4.31 -20.54 25.41
C VAL A 279 -3.58 -20.88 26.71
N LYS A 280 -2.75 -19.97 27.22
CA LYS A 280 -2.01 -20.17 28.48
C LYS A 280 -2.95 -20.39 29.67
N LYS A 281 -4.08 -19.68 29.74
CA LYS A 281 -5.10 -19.89 30.79
C LYS A 281 -5.68 -21.32 30.75
N ARG A 282 -5.94 -21.85 29.55
CA ARG A 282 -6.46 -23.23 29.38
C ARG A 282 -5.42 -24.31 29.69
N GLY A 283 -4.15 -24.06 29.43
CA GLY A 283 -3.05 -24.97 29.79
C GLY A 283 -2.66 -24.95 31.27
N GLY A 284 -3.13 -23.96 32.03
CA GLY A 284 -2.82 -23.81 33.46
C GLY A 284 -3.78 -24.55 34.41
N GLU A 285 -4.90 -25.08 33.93
CA GLU A 285 -5.89 -25.81 34.75
C GLU A 285 -5.71 -27.34 34.73
N GLY A 286 -4.68 -27.86 34.04
CA GLY A 286 -4.42 -29.31 33.90
C GLY A 286 -3.26 -29.87 34.74
N GLY A 287 -2.84 -29.19 35.82
CA GLY A 287 -1.63 -29.53 36.58
C GLY A 287 -1.87 -30.01 38.02
N VAL A 288 -1.79 -31.33 38.20
CA VAL A 288 -1.53 -32.11 39.44
C VAL A 288 -2.68 -32.24 40.44
N GLU A 289 -3.50 -33.28 40.26
CA GLU A 289 -4.24 -33.92 41.34
C GLU A 289 -3.21 -34.72 42.19
N GLU A 290 -2.94 -34.27 43.43
CA GLU A 290 -2.11 -35.02 44.37
C GLU A 290 -2.75 -36.38 44.65
N VAL A 291 -2.07 -37.46 44.23
CA VAL A 291 -2.44 -38.83 44.58
C VAL A 291 -2.17 -39.03 46.08
N PRO A 292 -3.18 -39.32 46.92
CA PRO A 292 -2.92 -39.55 48.33
C PRO A 292 -2.11 -40.84 48.51
N SER A 293 -1.03 -40.74 49.25
CA SER A 293 -0.10 -41.83 49.58
C SER A 293 -0.82 -43.03 50.19
N ARG A 294 -0.57 -44.23 49.64
CA ARG A 294 -1.08 -45.52 50.15
C ARG A 294 -0.74 -45.74 51.64
N PRO A 295 -1.67 -46.28 52.45
CA PRO A 295 -1.33 -46.78 53.78
C PRO A 295 -0.58 -48.13 53.69
N PRO A 296 0.23 -48.48 54.71
CA PRO A 296 1.06 -49.69 54.70
C PRO A 296 0.23 -50.97 54.85
N PRO A 297 0.74 -52.13 54.38
CA PRO A 297 -0.03 -53.36 54.32
C PRO A 297 0.00 -54.11 55.65
N GLY A 298 -1.16 -54.59 56.09
CA GLY A 298 -1.23 -55.74 56.99
C GLY A 298 -2.33 -55.71 58.04
N ARG A 299 -3.46 -56.36 57.74
CA ARG A 299 -3.98 -57.50 58.52
C ARG A 299 -5.21 -58.07 57.82
N THR A 300 -5.10 -59.36 57.51
CA THR A 300 -6.12 -60.23 56.93
C THR A 300 -7.34 -60.37 57.85
N MET A 301 -8.54 -60.32 57.27
CA MET A 301 -9.74 -60.96 57.82
C MET A 301 -10.56 -61.60 56.69
N PRO A 302 -11.28 -62.70 56.97
CA PRO A 302 -11.81 -63.59 55.93
C PRO A 302 -13.16 -63.16 55.36
N ARG A 303 -13.42 -63.73 54.18
CA ARG A 303 -14.52 -63.53 53.24
C ARG A 303 -15.86 -64.07 53.75
N ALA A 304 -16.95 -63.33 53.52
CA ALA A 304 -18.30 -63.88 53.34
C ALA A 304 -19.14 -63.00 52.36
N SER A 305 -19.89 -63.67 51.50
CA SER A 305 -20.60 -63.20 50.28
C SER A 305 -22.06 -62.74 50.56
N PRO A 306 -22.96 -62.63 49.54
CA PRO A 306 -23.06 -61.59 48.51
C PRO A 306 -24.45 -60.91 48.50
N GLY A 307 -24.55 -59.63 48.14
CA GLY A 307 -25.84 -58.93 48.13
C GLY A 307 -25.98 -57.86 47.05
N LYS A 308 -26.72 -58.23 45.99
CA LYS A 308 -27.54 -57.40 45.08
C LYS A 308 -26.86 -56.20 44.36
N ARG A 309 -26.69 -56.36 43.04
CA ARG A 309 -26.53 -55.26 42.08
C ARG A 309 -27.85 -54.53 41.86
N PRO A 310 -27.86 -53.19 41.79
CA PRO A 310 -28.77 -52.42 40.96
C PRO A 310 -28.09 -52.00 39.64
N PRO A 311 -28.87 -51.56 38.63
CA PRO A 311 -28.49 -51.61 37.22
C PRO A 311 -27.60 -50.44 36.77
N ARG A 312 -26.87 -50.65 35.67
CA ARG A 312 -26.17 -49.59 34.92
C ARG A 312 -27.18 -48.59 34.33
N PRO A 313 -26.98 -47.27 34.45
CA PRO A 313 -27.51 -46.32 33.50
C PRO A 313 -26.65 -46.27 32.22
N PRO A 314 -27.20 -45.75 31.11
CA PRO A 314 -26.64 -45.93 29.77
C PRO A 314 -25.45 -44.99 29.49
N LEU A 315 -24.61 -45.42 28.55
CA LEU A 315 -23.64 -44.57 27.85
C LEU A 315 -24.39 -43.43 27.16
N ALA A 316 -24.37 -42.24 27.76
CA ALA A 316 -24.71 -41.00 27.09
C ALA A 316 -23.42 -40.35 26.60
N GLY A 317 -23.29 -40.22 25.28
CA GLY A 317 -22.22 -39.45 24.64
C GLY A 317 -22.30 -37.99 25.09
N GLY A 318 -21.29 -37.55 25.84
CA GLY A 318 -21.15 -36.16 26.26
C GLY A 318 -20.46 -35.34 25.18
N VAL A 319 -21.24 -34.61 24.39
CA VAL A 319 -20.81 -33.36 23.78
C VAL A 319 -20.92 -32.29 24.88
N LEU A 320 -19.81 -31.63 25.22
CA LEU A 320 -19.82 -30.48 26.13
C LEU A 320 -20.70 -29.36 25.54
N PRO A 321 -21.61 -28.74 26.30
CA PRO A 321 -22.35 -27.57 25.84
C PRO A 321 -21.50 -26.30 25.98
N LEU A 322 -21.44 -25.51 24.91
CA LEU A 322 -21.04 -24.10 24.95
C LEU A 322 -22.22 -23.27 25.48
N PRO A 323 -22.02 -22.27 26.37
CA PRO A 323 -23.09 -21.43 26.85
C PRO A 323 -23.34 -20.31 25.84
N LEU A 324 -24.27 -20.54 24.91
CA LEU A 324 -24.97 -19.49 24.16
C LEU A 324 -26.33 -20.07 23.82
N ASP A 325 -27.37 -19.58 24.48
CA ASP A 325 -28.74 -20.02 24.25
C ASP A 325 -29.15 -19.64 22.82
N TYR A 326 -29.16 -20.63 21.92
CA TYR A 326 -29.71 -20.49 20.57
C TYR A 326 -31.21 -20.80 20.61
N VAL A 327 -32.06 -19.78 20.50
CA VAL A 327 -33.49 -19.97 20.30
C VAL A 327 -33.77 -20.00 18.80
N PHE A 328 -34.08 -21.17 18.25
CA PHE A 328 -34.64 -21.31 16.90
C PHE A 328 -36.16 -21.11 16.99
N HIS A 329 -36.68 -20.06 16.34
CA HIS A 329 -38.12 -19.88 16.12
C HIS A 329 -38.49 -20.39 14.72
N PRO A 330 -39.62 -21.10 14.52
CA PRO A 330 -39.87 -21.86 13.28
C PRO A 330 -40.31 -21.01 12.07
N ASP A 331 -40.52 -19.71 12.23
CA ASP A 331 -41.30 -18.93 11.27
C ASP A 331 -40.47 -18.00 10.36
N PHE A 332 -39.20 -18.29 10.04
CA PHE A 332 -38.46 -17.52 9.02
C PHE A 332 -37.42 -18.33 8.24
N LEU A 333 -37.17 -17.89 7.00
CA LEU A 333 -36.39 -18.52 5.93
C LEU A 333 -35.05 -19.14 6.41
N PRO A 334 -34.68 -20.35 5.91
CA PRO A 334 -33.46 -21.03 6.33
C PRO A 334 -32.21 -20.27 5.86
N GLY A 335 -31.38 -19.80 6.80
CA GLY A 335 -30.04 -19.26 6.49
C GLY A 335 -29.62 -17.97 7.21
N CYS A 336 -30.47 -17.40 8.08
CA CYS A 336 -30.17 -16.17 8.80
C CYS A 336 -29.83 -16.43 10.28
N TYR A 337 -28.83 -15.72 10.82
CA TYR A 337 -28.49 -15.76 12.25
C TYR A 337 -29.09 -14.54 12.96
N ARG A 338 -29.82 -14.78 14.06
CA ARG A 338 -30.33 -13.71 14.95
C ARG A 338 -29.45 -13.63 16.19
N PHE A 339 -28.95 -12.44 16.51
CA PHE A 339 -28.15 -12.20 17.71
C PHE A 339 -28.88 -11.26 18.66
N LYS A 340 -28.86 -11.58 19.95
CA LYS A 340 -29.37 -10.73 21.04
C LYS A 340 -28.21 -9.96 21.64
N VAL A 341 -28.27 -8.63 21.62
CA VAL A 341 -27.20 -7.78 22.21
C VAL A 341 -27.82 -6.76 23.17
N PRO A 342 -27.35 -6.68 24.43
CA PRO A 342 -27.82 -5.67 25.38
C PRO A 342 -27.42 -4.24 24.96
N LEU A 343 -28.33 -3.26 25.11
CA LEU A 343 -28.10 -1.88 24.64
C LEU A 343 -26.84 -1.21 25.25
N LYS A 344 -26.49 -1.55 26.49
CA LYS A 344 -25.31 -0.99 27.19
C LYS A 344 -23.99 -1.32 26.47
N GLU A 345 -23.94 -2.42 25.73
CA GLU A 345 -22.76 -2.85 24.97
C GLU A 345 -22.69 -2.19 23.57
N LEU A 346 -23.79 -1.59 23.10
CA LEU A 346 -23.89 -0.96 21.78
C LEU A 346 -23.49 0.53 21.76
N LEU A 347 -23.50 1.21 22.92
CA LEU A 347 -23.16 2.64 23.03
C LEU A 347 -21.79 3.02 22.42
N PRO A 348 -20.71 2.25 22.66
CA PRO A 348 -19.40 2.54 22.07
C PRO A 348 -19.34 2.35 20.55
N ALA A 349 -20.21 1.50 19.99
CA ALA A 349 -20.19 1.07 18.59
C ALA A 349 -21.28 1.73 17.71
N HIS A 350 -22.11 2.63 18.28
CA HIS A 350 -23.32 3.13 17.62
C HIS A 350 -23.06 3.80 16.25
N LYS A 351 -21.94 4.51 16.07
CA LYS A 351 -21.58 5.16 14.79
C LYS A 351 -21.27 4.15 13.69
N LEU A 352 -20.68 3.01 14.05
CA LEU A 352 -20.32 1.96 13.11
C LEU A 352 -21.54 1.14 12.70
N LEU A 353 -22.40 0.82 13.68
CA LEU A 353 -23.69 0.16 13.44
C LEU A 353 -24.59 1.00 12.53
N ASN A 354 -24.71 2.30 12.79
CA ASN A 354 -25.58 3.17 12.00
C ASN A 354 -25.12 3.24 10.54
N ARG A 355 -23.80 3.20 10.28
CA ARG A 355 -23.27 3.09 8.91
C ARG A 355 -23.62 1.79 8.21
N TRP A 356 -23.71 0.67 8.94
CA TRP A 356 -23.98 -0.65 8.36
C TRP A 356 -25.48 -0.85 8.08
N VAL A 357 -26.34 -0.30 8.93
CA VAL A 357 -27.79 -0.23 8.72
C VAL A 357 -28.12 0.64 7.50
N MET A 358 -27.53 1.85 7.41
CA MET A 358 -27.73 2.74 6.26
C MET A 358 -27.16 2.18 4.95
N ALA A 359 -26.20 1.26 5.02
CA ALA A 359 -25.66 0.55 3.87
C ALA A 359 -26.47 -0.70 3.48
N GLY A 360 -27.61 -0.97 4.13
CA GLY A 360 -28.48 -2.12 3.85
C GLY A 360 -27.87 -3.48 4.19
N ARG A 361 -26.78 -3.51 4.98
CA ARG A 361 -26.07 -4.75 5.35
C ARG A 361 -26.61 -5.37 6.65
N LEU A 362 -27.62 -4.74 7.26
CA LEU A 362 -28.13 -5.08 8.57
C LEU A 362 -29.57 -4.56 8.72
N GLU A 363 -30.53 -5.46 8.92
CA GLU A 363 -31.91 -5.10 9.29
C GLU A 363 -32.07 -5.10 10.81
N LEU A 364 -32.84 -4.15 11.31
CA LEU A 364 -32.86 -3.77 12.72
C LEU A 364 -34.32 -3.72 13.18
N GLU A 365 -34.72 -4.70 13.98
CA GLU A 365 -36.10 -4.87 14.42
C GLU A 365 -36.22 -4.49 15.90
N VAL A 366 -37.03 -3.47 16.19
CA VAL A 366 -37.21 -2.92 17.55
C VAL A 366 -38.51 -3.45 18.14
N HIS A 367 -38.42 -4.33 19.14
CA HIS A 367 -39.60 -4.79 19.89
C HIS A 367 -39.89 -3.85 21.07
N ARG A 368 -41.06 -3.21 21.08
CA ARG A 368 -41.51 -2.37 22.21
C ARG A 368 -42.26 -3.21 23.22
N LYS A 369 -41.92 -3.08 24.51
CA LYS A 369 -42.79 -3.51 25.62
C LYS A 369 -43.53 -2.28 26.14
N GLN A 370 -44.87 -2.29 26.11
CA GLN A 370 -45.67 -1.22 26.71
C GLN A 370 -45.64 -1.34 28.24
N VAL A 371 -45.25 -0.26 28.92
CA VAL A 371 -45.41 -0.11 30.37
C VAL A 371 -46.78 0.53 30.63
N PRO A 372 -47.60 0.08 31.60
CA PRO A 372 -48.89 0.69 31.90
C PRO A 372 -48.72 2.11 32.43
N GLN A 373 -49.52 3.06 31.94
CA GLN A 373 -49.59 4.43 32.47
C GLN A 373 -50.32 4.45 33.81
N ASP A 374 -49.73 5.12 34.81
CA ASP A 374 -50.49 5.65 35.93
C ASP A 374 -50.86 7.12 35.62
N HIS A 375 -52.14 7.44 35.78
CA HIS A 375 -52.74 8.68 35.31
C HIS A 375 -52.72 9.75 36.40
N THR A 376 -51.65 10.55 36.47
CA THR A 376 -51.72 11.86 37.14
C THR A 376 -50.86 12.91 36.43
N GLY A 377 -51.54 13.86 35.77
CA GLY A 377 -51.22 15.29 35.70
C GLY A 377 -49.79 15.75 35.37
N HIS A 378 -49.68 16.38 34.19
CA HIS A 378 -48.63 17.29 33.72
C HIS A 378 -47.33 16.69 33.17
N GLY A 379 -47.21 16.77 31.84
CA GLY A 379 -45.94 17.03 31.16
C GLY A 379 -44.83 15.99 31.33
N ALA A 380 -45.13 14.70 31.22
CA ALA A 380 -44.10 13.67 31.15
C ALA A 380 -43.82 13.30 29.69
N VAL A 381 -42.63 13.66 29.20
CA VAL A 381 -42.05 13.05 27.98
C VAL A 381 -41.89 11.56 28.28
N ALA A 382 -42.60 10.71 27.54
CA ALA A 382 -42.42 9.27 27.64
C ALA A 382 -41.00 8.91 27.21
N LEU A 383 -40.11 8.70 28.19
CA LEU A 383 -38.81 8.07 27.95
C LEU A 383 -39.09 6.61 27.62
N VAL A 384 -38.99 6.28 26.33
CA VAL A 384 -39.05 4.91 25.85
C VAL A 384 -37.71 4.26 26.16
N GLU A 385 -37.64 3.44 27.20
CA GLU A 385 -36.51 2.53 27.39
C GLU A 385 -36.58 1.43 26.33
N VAL A 386 -35.65 1.48 25.38
CA VAL A 386 -35.43 0.41 24.40
C VAL A 386 -34.40 -0.54 25.00
N GLU A 387 -34.83 -1.63 25.64
CA GLU A 387 -33.88 -2.54 26.30
C GLU A 387 -33.18 -3.51 25.32
N GLU A 388 -33.79 -3.82 24.17
CA GLU A 388 -33.32 -4.91 23.30
C GLU A 388 -33.35 -4.58 21.80
N LEU A 389 -32.35 -5.08 21.07
CA LEU A 389 -32.18 -4.95 19.62
C LEU A 389 -31.83 -6.30 19.00
N TYR A 390 -32.50 -6.63 17.89
CA TYR A 390 -32.27 -7.87 17.14
C TYR A 390 -31.65 -7.54 15.78
N PHE A 391 -30.61 -8.29 15.41
CA PHE A 391 -29.90 -8.15 14.14
C PHE A 391 -30.04 -9.40 13.28
N VAL A 392 -30.31 -9.22 12.00
CA VAL A 392 -30.41 -10.31 11.00
C VAL A 392 -29.30 -10.14 9.98
N LEU A 393 -28.43 -11.15 9.84
CA LEU A 393 -27.33 -11.16 8.87
C LEU A 393 -27.60 -12.21 7.77
N PRO A 394 -27.56 -11.85 6.47
CA PRO A 394 -27.61 -12.81 5.39
C PRO A 394 -26.28 -13.57 5.27
N ARG A 395 -26.35 -14.87 4.97
CA ARG A 395 -25.17 -15.69 4.61
C ARG A 395 -24.53 -15.13 3.33
N PHE A 396 -23.32 -14.60 3.44
CA PHE A 396 -22.47 -14.38 2.27
C PHE A 396 -21.82 -15.71 1.85
N PRO A 397 -21.72 -16.00 0.54
CA PRO A 397 -21.17 -17.25 0.02
C PRO A 397 -19.68 -17.45 0.34
#